data_AF-E2AMW4-F1
#
_entry.id   AF-E2AMW4-F1
#
_cell.length_a   1.000
_cell.length_b   1.000
_cell.length_c   1.000
_cell.angle_alpha   90.00
_cell.angle_beta   90.00
_cell.angle_gamma   90.00
#
_symmetry.space_group_name_H-M   'P 1'
#
loop_
_entity.id
_entity.type
_entity.pdbx_description
1 polymer ?
#
loop_
_entity_poly.entity_id
_entity_poly.type
_entity_poly.pdbx_seq_one_letter_code
_entity_poly.pdbx_strand_id
1 'polypeptide(L)'
;MPKKEYYNITPEQREIALWRDAKRRQLRELYLKDSGHPTKSLLFDSALHRFAASKMSIRQLFVPTALGYLTKVGTITAAIVFTAVLLKKRKDAQEHLYRTGQVSYADRPYKFV
;
A
#
# COMPACT_ATOMS: atom_id res chain seq x y z
N MET A 1 29.54 4.36 24.40
CA MET A 1 30.04 3.23 23.57
C MET A 1 28.86 2.38 23.14
N PRO A 2 28.77 1.91 21.89
CA PRO A 2 27.70 1.00 21.48
C PRO A 2 27.80 -0.31 22.27
N LYS A 3 26.68 -0.78 22.82
CA LYS A 3 26.58 -2.00 23.64
C LYS A 3 26.94 -3.20 22.76
N LYS A 4 27.99 -3.95 23.11
CA LYS A 4 28.34 -5.20 22.41
C LYS A 4 27.37 -6.28 22.85
N GLU A 5 26.38 -6.58 22.01
CA GLU A 5 25.50 -7.72 22.19
C GLU A 5 26.21 -8.96 21.66
N TYR A 6 26.62 -9.84 22.57
CA TYR A 6 27.20 -11.14 22.22
C TYR A 6 26.05 -12.12 22.01
N TYR A 7 25.72 -12.39 20.75
CA TYR A 7 24.75 -13.43 20.42
C TYR A 7 25.44 -14.79 20.47
N ASN A 8 24.80 -15.78 21.12
CA ASN A 8 25.19 -17.18 20.98
C ASN A 8 24.70 -17.66 19.61
N ILE A 9 25.49 -17.42 18.57
CA ILE A 9 25.15 -17.78 17.19
C ILE A 9 25.51 -19.25 16.96
N THR A 10 24.57 -20.04 16.46
CA THR A 10 24.87 -21.42 16.04
C THR A 10 25.80 -21.42 14.82
N PRO A 11 26.59 -22.48 14.57
CA PRO A 11 27.44 -22.57 13.38
C PRO A 11 26.69 -22.28 12.07
N GLU A 12 25.47 -22.82 11.93
CA GLU A 12 24.61 -22.60 10.76
C GLU A 12 24.22 -21.12 10.57
N GLN A 13 23.83 -20.44 11.65
CA GLN A 13 23.46 -19.03 11.59
C GLN A 13 24.66 -18.15 11.21
N ARG A 14 25.87 -18.54 11.64
CA ARG A 14 27.11 -17.85 11.27
C ARG A 14 27.38 -18.00 9.77
N GLU A 15 27.20 -19.18 9.20
CA GLU A 15 27.36 -19.41 7.76
C GLU A 15 26.36 -18.58 6.94
N ILE A 16 25.10 -18.54 7.36
CA ILE A 16 24.06 -17.70 6.73
C ILE A 16 24.45 -16.21 6.79
N ALA A 17 24.96 -15.75 7.93
CA ALA A 17 25.39 -14.36 8.09
C ALA A 17 26.56 -14.01 7.16
N LEU A 18 27.58 -14.87 7.10
CA LEU A 18 28.72 -14.72 6.20
C LEU A 18 28.30 -14.74 4.73
N TRP A 19 27.38 -15.64 4.37
CA TRP A 19 26.84 -15.70 3.02
C TRP A 19 26.09 -14.42 2.63
N ARG A 20 25.24 -13.89 3.53
CA ARG A 20 24.52 -12.62 3.31
C ARG A 20 25.48 -11.44 3.17
N ASP A 21 26.53 -11.38 3.99
CA ASP A 21 27.53 -10.33 3.93
C ASP A 21 28.34 -10.40 2.62
N ALA A 22 28.78 -11.59 2.23
CA ALA A 22 29.45 -11.82 0.95
C ALA A 22 28.57 -11.38 -0.24
N LYS A 23 27.28 -11.71 -0.23
CA LYS A 23 26.33 -11.26 -1.26
C LYS A 23 26.16 -9.75 -1.28
N ARG A 24 26.06 -9.10 -0.11
CA ARG A 24 25.95 -7.64 0.00
C ARG A 24 27.20 -6.95 -0.56
N ARG A 25 28.38 -7.50 -0.26
CA ARG A 25 29.66 -6.99 -0.77
C ARG A 25 29.73 -7.09 -2.29
N GLN A 26 29.36 -8.22 -2.88
CA GLN A 26 29.30 -8.41 -4.33
C GLN A 26 28.38 -7.38 -5.00
N LEU A 27 27.18 -7.17 -4.47
CA LEU A 27 26.23 -6.18 -5.01
C LEU A 27 26.75 -4.75 -4.89
N ARG A 28 27.42 -4.43 -3.78
CA ARG A 28 28.04 -3.12 -3.57
C ARG A 28 29.18 -2.88 -4.57
N GLU A 29 30.01 -3.88 -4.82
CA GLU A 29 31.09 -3.79 -5.81
C GLU A 29 30.55 -3.54 -7.23
N LEU A 30 29.47 -4.24 -7.61
CA LEU A 30 28.77 -4.00 -8.88
C LEU A 30 28.21 -2.57 -8.98
N TYR A 31 27.58 -2.09 -7.90
CA TYR A 31 27.08 -0.72 -7.84
C TYR A 31 28.20 0.32 -7.96
N LEU A 32 29.29 0.15 -7.19
CA LEU A 32 30.42 1.08 -7.22
C LEU A 32 31.07 1.14 -8.60
N LYS A 33 31.24 -0.02 -9.26
CA LYS A 33 31.75 -0.11 -10.63
C LYS A 33 30.94 0.71 -11.63
N ASP A 34 29.61 0.69 -11.50
CA ASP A 34 28.72 1.35 -12.44
C ASP A 34 28.45 2.82 -12.09
N SER A 35 28.49 3.18 -10.81
CA SER A 35 28.19 4.53 -10.32
C SER A 35 29.20 5.60 -10.74
N GLY A 36 30.47 5.22 -10.91
CA GLY A 36 31.54 6.13 -11.33
C GLY A 36 31.81 6.11 -12.84
N HIS A 37 31.01 5.38 -13.63
CA HIS A 37 31.30 5.17 -15.05
C HIS A 37 30.84 6.37 -15.89
N PRO A 38 31.73 7.07 -16.62
CA PRO A 38 31.42 8.36 -17.24
C PRO A 38 30.39 8.28 -18.37
N THR A 39 30.21 7.11 -18.99
CA THR A 39 29.25 6.90 -20.09
C THR A 39 27.92 6.25 -19.66
N LYS A 40 27.79 5.81 -18.40
CA LYS A 40 26.54 5.19 -17.93
C LYS A 40 25.68 6.26 -17.28
N SER A 41 24.61 6.66 -17.95
CA SER A 41 23.66 7.66 -17.43
C SER A 41 22.63 7.08 -16.47
N LEU A 42 22.36 5.76 -16.52
CA LEU A 42 21.38 5.08 -15.68
C LEU A 42 22.00 3.87 -14.98
N LEU A 43 21.91 3.85 -13.66
CA LEU A 43 22.22 2.69 -12.83
C LEU A 43 21.06 1.69 -12.90
N PHE A 44 21.28 0.56 -13.55
CA PHE A 44 20.30 -0.52 -13.64
C PHE A 44 20.37 -1.41 -12.39
N ASP A 45 19.39 -1.27 -11.49
CA ASP A 45 19.24 -2.19 -10.35
C ASP A 45 18.30 -3.35 -10.70
N SER A 46 18.89 -4.52 -10.95
CA SER A 46 18.14 -5.74 -11.24
C SER A 46 17.10 -6.11 -10.18
N ALA A 47 17.32 -5.79 -8.91
CA ALA A 47 16.38 -6.09 -7.83
C ALA A 47 15.13 -5.21 -7.93
N LEU A 48 15.32 -3.90 -8.14
CA LEU A 48 14.23 -2.95 -8.36
C LEU A 48 13.43 -3.32 -9.61
N HIS A 49 14.09 -3.69 -10.70
CA HIS A 49 13.41 -4.12 -11.92
C HIS A 49 12.59 -5.39 -11.74
N ARG A 50 13.11 -6.40 -11.01
CA ARG A 50 12.35 -7.61 -10.68
C ARG A 50 11.13 -7.31 -9.82
N PHE A 51 11.26 -6.38 -8.87
CA PHE A 51 10.15 -5.94 -8.04
C PHE A 51 9.09 -5.17 -8.82
N ALA A 52 9.50 -4.30 -9.74
CA ALA A 52 8.58 -3.62 -10.64
C ALA A 52 7.86 -4.61 -11.56
N ALA A 53 8.62 -5.56 -12.15
CA ALA A 53 8.08 -6.61 -13.00
C ALA A 53 7.07 -7.50 -12.25
N SER A 54 7.37 -7.90 -11.01
CA SER A 54 6.44 -8.73 -10.21
C SER A 54 5.12 -8.02 -9.91
N LYS A 55 5.15 -6.69 -9.70
CA LYS A 55 3.95 -5.87 -9.56
C LYS A 55 3.14 -5.78 -10.87
N MET A 56 3.81 -5.67 -12.01
CA MET A 56 3.12 -5.65 -13.31
C MET A 56 2.49 -7.01 -13.65
N SER A 57 3.15 -8.10 -13.27
CA SER A 57 2.69 -9.48 -13.49
C SER A 57 1.67 -9.98 -12.47
N ILE A 58 1.12 -9.13 -11.58
CA ILE A 58 0.13 -9.54 -10.56
C ILE A 58 -1.05 -10.29 -11.17
N ARG A 59 -1.51 -9.88 -12.37
CA ARG A 59 -2.62 -10.54 -13.05
C ARG A 59 -2.29 -11.98 -13.48
N GLN A 60 -1.05 -12.23 -13.89
CA GLN A 60 -0.58 -13.56 -14.31
C GLN A 60 -0.35 -14.47 -13.10
N LEU A 61 0.05 -13.89 -11.97
CA LEU A 61 0.31 -14.61 -10.72
C LEU A 61 -0.94 -14.72 -9.83
N PHE A 62 -2.11 -14.30 -10.31
CA PHE A 62 -3.33 -14.27 -9.52
C PHE A 62 -3.86 -15.68 -9.28
N VAL A 63 -3.92 -16.07 -8.01
CA VAL A 63 -4.58 -17.30 -7.56
C VAL A 63 -5.95 -16.93 -6.99
N PRO A 64 -7.06 -17.43 -7.56
CA PRO A 64 -8.38 -17.17 -7.02
C PRO A 64 -8.53 -17.87 -5.67
N THR A 65 -8.70 -17.10 -4.60
CA THR A 65 -8.94 -17.60 -3.25
C THR A 65 -10.23 -17.01 -2.72
N ALA A 66 -11.15 -17.86 -2.21
CA ALA A 66 -12.46 -17.43 -1.74
C ALA A 66 -12.36 -16.36 -0.63
N LEU A 67 -11.50 -16.58 0.37
CA LEU A 67 -11.24 -15.60 1.44
C LEU A 67 -10.67 -14.28 0.90
N GLY A 68 -9.76 -14.35 -0.08
CA GLY A 68 -9.18 -13.17 -0.71
C GLY A 68 -10.20 -12.37 -1.53
N TYR A 69 -11.14 -13.05 -2.19
CA TYR A 69 -12.24 -12.41 -2.91
C TYR A 69 -13.21 -11.73 -1.95
N LEU A 70 -13.68 -12.46 -0.92
CA LEU A 70 -14.64 -11.94 0.06
C LEU A 70 -14.10 -10.73 0.83
N THR A 71 -12.83 -10.74 1.21
CA THR A 71 -12.21 -9.59 1.89
C THR A 71 -12.11 -8.37 0.99
N LYS A 72 -11.64 -8.54 -0.26
CA LYS A 72 -11.49 -7.42 -1.22
C LYS A 72 -12.84 -6.85 -1.65
N VAL A 73 -13.77 -7.70 -2.09
CA VAL A 73 -15.09 -7.25 -2.53
C VAL A 73 -15.91 -6.77 -1.34
N GLY A 74 -15.86 -7.48 -0.21
CA GLY A 74 -16.56 -7.11 1.01
C GLY A 74 -16.14 -5.74 1.54
N THR A 75 -14.84 -5.41 1.55
CA THR A 75 -14.36 -4.10 1.98
C THR A 75 -14.85 -2.97 1.06
N ILE A 76 -14.80 -3.16 -0.26
CA ILE A 76 -15.30 -2.19 -1.24
C ILE A 76 -16.81 -2.00 -1.09
N THR A 77 -17.57 -3.09 -1.07
CA THR A 77 -19.03 -3.04 -0.93
C THR A 77 -19.45 -2.42 0.40
N ALA A 78 -18.77 -2.76 1.50
CA ALA A 78 -19.03 -2.16 2.81
C ALA A 78 -18.81 -0.64 2.79
N ALA A 79 -17.75 -0.14 2.15
CA ALA A 79 -17.50 1.30 2.02
C ALA A 79 -18.60 2.01 1.22
N ILE A 80 -19.09 1.39 0.14
CA ILE A 80 -20.18 1.93 -0.68
C ILE A 80 -21.49 1.95 0.13
N VAL A 81 -21.85 0.84 0.77
CA VAL A 81 -23.09 0.74 1.55
C VAL A 81 -23.06 1.71 2.73
N PHE A 82 -21.93 1.81 3.43
CA PHE A 82 -21.76 2.75 4.54
C PHE A 82 -21.96 4.19 4.10
N THR A 83 -21.33 4.61 3.01
CA THR A 83 -21.49 5.98 2.50
C THR A 83 -22.91 6.25 2.02
N ALA A 84 -23.54 5.29 1.33
CA ALA A 84 -24.94 5.41 0.88
C ALA A 84 -25.92 5.58 2.06
N VAL A 85 -25.78 4.76 3.10
CA VAL A 85 -26.64 4.84 4.29
C VAL A 85 -26.43 6.16 5.04
N LEU A 86 -25.18 6.62 5.18
CA LEU A 86 -24.86 7.88 5.84
C LEU A 86 -25.48 9.07 5.08
N LEU A 87 -25.34 9.09 3.76
CA LEU A 87 -25.91 10.13 2.91
C LEU A 87 -27.45 10.12 2.96
N LYS A 88 -28.06 8.94 2.89
CA LYS A 88 -29.51 8.78 3.00
C LYS A 88 -30.03 9.31 4.33
N LYS A 89 -29.45 8.90 5.45
CA LYS A 89 -29.85 9.38 6.78
C LYS A 89 -29.75 10.89 6.91
N ARG A 90 -28.69 11.51 6.38
CA ARG A 90 -28.51 12.97 6.38
C ARG A 90 -29.59 13.67 5.55
N LYS A 91 -29.91 13.13 4.37
CA LYS A 91 -30.97 13.67 3.50
C LYS A 91 -32.35 13.53 4.13
N ASP A 92 -32.68 12.37 4.68
CA ASP A 92 -33.95 12.10 5.33
C ASP A 92 -34.15 13.04 6.54
N ALA A 93 -33.10 13.25 7.36
CA ALA A 93 -33.15 14.18 8.47
C ALA A 93 -33.37 15.63 8.01
N GLN A 94 -32.65 16.07 6.98
CA GLN A 94 -32.81 17.41 6.42
C GLN A 94 -34.20 17.62 5.82
N GLU A 95 -34.73 16.63 5.11
CA GLU A 95 -36.07 16.67 4.54
C GLU A 95 -37.15 16.68 5.62
N HIS A 96 -36.94 15.95 6.73
CA HIS A 96 -37.83 15.98 7.87
C HIS A 96 -37.94 17.39 8.48
N LEU A 97 -36.81 18.11 8.63
CA LEU A 97 -36.80 19.51 9.08
C LEU A 97 -37.58 20.44 8.14
N TYR A 98 -37.53 20.19 6.83
CA TYR A 98 -38.27 20.97 5.84
C TYR A 98 -39.77 20.70 5.86
N ARG A 99 -40.18 19.43 6.06
CA ARG A 99 -41.59 19.02 6.09
C ARG A 99 -42.31 19.41 7.37
N THR A 100 -41.59 19.40 8.50
CA THR A 100 -42.11 19.83 9.81
C THR A 100 -42.17 21.35 9.97
N GLY A 101 -41.59 22.10 9.03
CA GLY A 101 -41.55 23.57 9.09
C GLY A 101 -40.56 24.13 10.12
N GLN A 102 -39.72 23.29 10.72
CA GLN A 102 -38.68 23.72 11.64
C GLN A 102 -37.64 24.64 10.97
N VAL A 103 -37.46 24.50 9.65
CA VAL A 103 -36.66 25.42 8.83
C VAL A 103 -37.61 26.24 7.96
N SER A 104 -37.56 27.56 8.14
CA SER A 104 -38.36 28.50 7.34
C SER A 104 -38.06 28.35 5.86
N TYR A 105 -39.02 28.66 4.99
CA TYR A 105 -38.76 28.66 3.55
C TYR A 105 -37.66 29.67 3.19
N ALA A 106 -37.49 30.76 3.93
CA ALA A 106 -36.47 31.78 3.71
C ALA A 106 -35.02 31.27 3.93
N ASP A 107 -34.83 30.28 4.80
CA ASP A 107 -33.49 29.83 5.22
C ASP A 107 -32.97 28.59 4.45
N ARG A 108 -33.70 28.11 3.45
CA ARG A 108 -33.32 26.92 2.68
C ARG A 108 -32.18 27.24 1.68
N PRO A 109 -31.06 26.50 1.67
CA PRO A 109 -29.89 26.81 0.84
C PRO A 109 -30.05 26.50 -0.66
N TYR A 110 -31.07 25.73 -1.08
CA TYR A 110 -31.27 25.29 -2.47
C TYR A 110 -32.74 25.37 -2.90
N LYS A 111 -33.33 26.57 -2.97
CA LYS A 111 -34.76 26.74 -3.31
C LYS A 111 -35.05 26.77 -4.80
N PHE A 112 -34.10 27.27 -5.59
CA PHE A 112 -34.29 27.64 -6.99
C PHE A 112 -33.25 27.01 -7.92
N VAL A 113 -32.52 26.02 -7.42
CA VAL A 113 -31.57 25.22 -8.20
C VAL A 113 -32.22 23.90 -8.56
#